data_AF-A0A371YKS1-F1
#
_entry.id   AF-A0A371YKS1-F1
#
_cell.length_a   1.000
_cell.length_b   1.000
_cell.length_c   1.000
_cell.angle_alpha   90.00
_cell.angle_beta   90.00
_cell.angle_gamma   90.00
#
_symmetry.space_group_name_H-M   'P 1'
#
loop_
_entity.id
_entity.type
_entity.pdbx_description
1 polymer ?
#
loop_
_entity_poly.entity_id
_entity_poly.type
_entity_poly.pdbx_seq_one_letter_code
_entity_poly.pdbx_strand_id
1 'polypeptide(L)'
;MQIIIEYESSWRNSFLDGSNNEPLPKGGRNFIASMTALKQEGNFKKREVSKDTVMGILNRLIGDQRKLYQARQGKDYYFSEIEPLLQDTDIIDQPLISNEMAYIRNVSGSTDQNSFTGLIKANDPAFKSAYSAELWGVLWINLSEVLHFIQDETVKVKSTELLDPITVCSRIEALSAEKPIDTEDAVKEALDTLQAKFSDVNYLTAKQQVPLVSLYTSALYLQIERLSKVYDLSNALTKSGGLSGISKRGFTKKDFMDRYTTGSKKLIWGNPYLLKEKKKGEGEVVSVLTKASGKLTINLNISKEQARDLEEKIENAGVSSFYLGKKGLAYVTDIR
;
A
#
# COMPACT_ATOMS: atom_id res chain seq x y z
N MET A 1 -9.26 37.23 -26.12
CA MET A 1 -10.12 37.06 -24.94
C MET A 1 -9.27 36.64 -23.76
N GLN A 2 -9.53 37.16 -22.57
CA GLN A 2 -8.85 36.82 -21.33
C GLN A 2 -9.89 36.32 -20.32
N ILE A 3 -9.60 35.18 -19.69
CA ILE A 3 -10.42 34.60 -18.62
C ILE A 3 -9.58 34.58 -17.35
N ILE A 4 -10.07 35.20 -16.28
CA ILE A 4 -9.40 35.27 -14.99
C ILE A 4 -10.13 34.38 -13.99
N ILE A 5 -9.38 33.47 -13.38
CA ILE A 5 -9.88 32.52 -12.38
C ILE A 5 -9.10 32.72 -11.10
N GLU A 6 -9.81 32.97 -10.01
CA GLU A 6 -9.23 32.90 -8.67
C GLU A 6 -9.50 31.53 -8.08
N TYR A 7 -8.53 31.01 -7.32
CA TYR A 7 -8.64 29.71 -6.69
C TYR A 7 -7.98 29.68 -5.31
N GLU A 8 -8.51 28.84 -4.45
CA GLU A 8 -8.01 28.61 -3.10
C GLU A 8 -7.88 27.13 -2.78
N SER A 9 -6.83 26.79 -2.02
CA SER A 9 -6.63 25.47 -1.44
C SER A 9 -6.60 24.31 -2.45
N SER A 10 -6.12 24.56 -3.67
CA SER A 10 -5.94 23.57 -4.72
C SER A 10 -4.78 22.62 -4.38
N TRP A 11 -5.01 21.30 -4.44
CA TRP A 11 -3.96 20.31 -4.21
C TRP A 11 -3.09 20.11 -5.47
N ARG A 12 -1.77 20.20 -5.30
CA ARG A 12 -0.77 20.10 -6.38
C ARG A 12 -0.09 18.73 -6.40
N ASN A 13 -0.81 17.66 -6.04
CA ASN A 13 -0.29 16.29 -6.03
C ASN A 13 -1.27 15.25 -6.61
N SER A 14 -0.71 14.21 -7.23
CA SER A 14 -1.46 13.02 -7.64
C SER A 14 -1.07 11.79 -6.82
N PHE A 15 -2.03 10.91 -6.58
CA PHE A 15 -1.88 9.71 -5.73
C PHE A 15 -2.17 8.42 -6.51
N LEU A 16 -2.43 8.56 -7.80
CA LEU A 16 -2.84 7.47 -8.68
C LEU A 16 -1.79 7.28 -9.78
N ASP A 17 -1.66 6.04 -10.22
CA ASP A 17 -0.94 5.68 -11.44
C ASP A 17 -1.77 5.98 -12.70
N GLY A 18 -1.24 5.58 -13.86
CA GLY A 18 -1.89 5.76 -15.17
C GLY A 18 -2.15 7.22 -15.54
N SER A 19 -3.06 7.42 -16.50
CA SER A 19 -3.48 8.73 -16.99
C SER A 19 -4.93 9.04 -16.63
N ASN A 20 -5.29 10.33 -16.64
CA ASN A 20 -6.69 10.77 -16.62
C ASN A 20 -7.22 11.09 -18.03
N ASN A 21 -6.33 11.01 -19.04
CA ASN A 21 -6.63 11.30 -20.44
C ASN A 21 -6.97 10.03 -21.25
N GLU A 22 -7.33 8.95 -20.56
CA GLU A 22 -7.68 7.66 -21.16
C GLU A 22 -8.86 7.01 -20.40
N PRO A 23 -9.54 6.01 -21.00
CA PRO A 23 -10.57 5.25 -20.31
C PRO A 23 -10.06 4.62 -19.01
N LEU A 24 -10.90 4.61 -17.98
CA LEU A 24 -10.54 3.99 -16.71
C LEU A 24 -10.44 2.46 -16.88
N PRO A 25 -9.40 1.82 -16.32
CA PRO A 25 -9.35 0.35 -16.24
C PRO A 25 -10.55 -0.19 -15.45
N LYS A 26 -10.96 -1.45 -15.72
CA LYS A 26 -12.10 -2.10 -15.03
C LYS A 26 -11.96 -2.11 -13.50
N GLY A 27 -10.74 -2.27 -12.99
CA GLY A 27 -10.44 -2.25 -11.55
C GLY A 27 -10.19 -0.85 -10.97
N GLY A 28 -10.34 0.21 -11.75
CA GLY A 28 -9.90 1.56 -11.40
C GLY A 28 -8.39 1.75 -11.57
N ARG A 29 -7.87 2.86 -11.07
CA ARG A 29 -6.43 3.17 -11.04
C ARG A 29 -5.83 2.79 -9.70
N ASN A 30 -4.57 2.37 -9.68
CA ASN A 30 -3.92 1.95 -8.46
C ASN A 30 -3.56 3.16 -7.57
N PHE A 31 -3.73 2.98 -6.27
CA PHE A 31 -3.30 3.94 -5.26
C PHE A 31 -1.80 3.75 -4.97
N ILE A 32 -1.00 4.77 -5.27
CA ILE A 32 0.47 4.72 -5.18
C ILE A 32 1.03 5.68 -4.11
N ALA A 33 0.20 6.10 -3.16
CA ALA A 33 0.56 7.09 -2.14
C ALA A 33 0.62 6.52 -0.71
N SER A 34 0.75 5.20 -0.56
CA SER A 34 1.11 4.61 0.74
C SER A 34 2.55 4.98 1.11
N MET A 35 2.89 5.01 2.41
CA MET A 35 4.24 5.38 2.85
C MET A 35 5.34 4.49 2.26
N THR A 36 5.04 3.23 1.93
CA THR A 36 5.97 2.32 1.26
C THR A 36 6.02 2.59 -0.25
N ALA A 37 4.87 2.82 -0.89
CA ALA A 37 4.82 3.13 -2.32
C ALA A 37 5.49 4.48 -2.64
N LEU A 38 5.36 5.50 -1.79
CA LEU A 38 5.98 6.81 -1.99
C LEU A 38 7.51 6.77 -2.03
N LYS A 39 8.14 5.75 -1.45
CA LYS A 39 9.60 5.56 -1.50
C LYS A 39 10.09 5.04 -2.86
N GLN A 40 9.18 4.53 -3.69
CA GLN A 40 9.52 4.09 -5.04
C GLN A 40 9.62 5.32 -5.94
N GLU A 41 10.63 5.31 -6.81
CA GLU A 41 10.87 6.39 -7.76
C GLU A 41 9.63 6.65 -8.63
N GLY A 42 9.29 7.93 -8.83
CA GLY A 42 8.15 8.35 -9.66
C GLY A 42 6.77 8.30 -8.99
N ASN A 43 6.63 7.73 -7.79
CA ASN A 43 5.34 7.67 -7.11
C ASN A 43 4.95 8.96 -6.38
N PHE A 44 5.93 9.74 -5.93
CA PHE A 44 5.68 11.09 -5.41
C PHE A 44 5.45 12.07 -6.57
N LYS A 45 4.18 12.33 -6.91
CA LYS A 45 3.81 13.14 -8.07
C LYS A 45 3.39 14.55 -7.67
N LYS A 46 4.25 15.54 -7.95
CA LYS A 46 3.87 16.96 -7.97
C LYS A 46 3.17 17.29 -9.29
N ARG A 47 2.24 18.24 -9.26
CA ARG A 47 1.44 18.67 -10.42
C ARG A 47 1.35 20.20 -10.45
N GLU A 48 1.36 20.73 -11.65
CA GLU A 48 1.19 22.15 -11.93
C GLU A 48 -0.01 22.33 -12.88
N VAL A 49 -0.46 23.57 -13.07
CA VAL A 49 -1.45 23.87 -14.09
C VAL A 49 -0.79 23.65 -15.45
N SER A 50 -1.38 22.77 -16.25
CA SER A 50 -0.96 22.48 -17.61
C SER A 50 -2.06 22.85 -18.59
N LYS A 51 -1.75 22.80 -19.88
CA LYS A 51 -2.75 22.94 -20.95
C LYS A 51 -3.95 22.00 -20.76
N ASP A 52 -3.76 20.74 -20.38
CA ASP A 52 -4.86 19.81 -20.09
C ASP A 52 -5.75 20.30 -18.95
N THR A 53 -5.16 20.85 -17.89
CA THR A 53 -5.92 21.43 -16.77
C THR A 53 -6.78 22.60 -17.26
N VAL A 54 -6.20 23.50 -18.06
CA VAL A 54 -6.92 24.65 -18.65
C VAL A 54 -8.03 24.20 -19.59
N MET A 55 -7.76 23.26 -20.49
CA MET A 55 -8.78 22.76 -21.41
C MET A 55 -9.92 22.04 -20.69
N GLY A 56 -9.62 21.31 -19.60
CA GLY A 56 -10.64 20.75 -18.73
C GLY A 56 -11.55 21.81 -18.12
N ILE A 57 -11.00 22.94 -17.69
CA ILE A 57 -11.77 24.08 -17.16
C ILE A 57 -12.61 24.72 -18.26
N LEU A 58 -12.04 25.01 -19.42
CA LEU A 58 -12.78 25.64 -20.52
C LEU A 58 -13.98 24.79 -20.96
N ASN A 59 -13.80 23.47 -21.09
CA ASN A 59 -14.90 22.53 -21.32
C ASN A 59 -15.93 22.55 -20.19
N ARG A 60 -15.48 22.58 -18.93
CA ARG A 60 -16.37 22.65 -17.78
C ARG A 60 -17.19 23.94 -17.76
N LEU A 61 -16.61 25.07 -18.14
CA LEU A 61 -17.26 26.39 -18.15
C LEU A 61 -18.37 26.49 -19.19
N ILE A 62 -18.24 25.83 -20.35
CA ILE A 62 -19.31 25.72 -21.35
C ILE A 62 -20.31 24.58 -21.07
N GLY A 63 -20.19 23.94 -19.90
CA GLY A 63 -21.13 22.92 -19.45
C GLY A 63 -20.88 21.49 -19.95
N ASP A 64 -19.74 21.17 -20.58
CA ASP A 64 -19.45 19.80 -21.02
C ASP A 64 -19.34 18.86 -19.79
N GLN A 65 -20.13 17.79 -19.81
CA GLN A 65 -20.19 16.78 -18.75
C GLN A 65 -19.29 15.57 -19.02
N ARG A 66 -18.73 15.47 -20.23
CA ARG A 66 -17.80 14.41 -20.62
C ARG A 66 -16.43 14.64 -19.99
N LYS A 67 -15.61 13.59 -19.90
CA LYS A 67 -14.20 13.77 -19.56
C LYS A 67 -13.48 14.45 -20.72
N LEU A 68 -12.45 15.24 -20.42
CA LEU A 68 -11.68 15.98 -21.44
C LEU A 68 -11.22 15.10 -22.62
N TYR A 69 -10.72 13.88 -22.35
CA TYR A 69 -10.29 12.99 -23.43
C TYR A 69 -11.44 12.53 -24.33
N GLN A 70 -12.66 12.40 -23.79
CA GLN A 70 -13.84 12.05 -24.56
C GLN A 70 -14.32 13.24 -25.39
N ALA A 71 -14.27 14.45 -24.82
CA ALA A 71 -14.58 15.69 -25.54
C ALA A 71 -13.66 15.86 -26.76
N ARG A 72 -12.34 15.67 -26.58
CA ARG A 72 -11.35 15.72 -27.68
C ARG A 72 -11.55 14.68 -28.78
N GLN A 73 -12.21 13.56 -28.47
CA GLN A 73 -12.53 12.51 -29.44
C GLN A 73 -13.87 12.76 -30.17
N GLY A 74 -14.68 13.71 -29.67
CA GLY A 74 -15.95 14.09 -30.29
C GLY A 74 -15.73 14.78 -31.62
N LYS A 75 -16.58 14.47 -32.61
CA LYS A 75 -16.57 15.17 -33.91
C LYS A 75 -16.98 16.64 -33.79
N ASP A 76 -17.71 16.96 -32.74
CA ASP A 76 -18.27 18.26 -32.38
C ASP A 76 -17.45 18.95 -31.29
N TYR A 77 -16.16 18.64 -31.17
CA TYR A 77 -15.31 19.24 -30.15
C TYR A 77 -15.17 20.75 -30.35
N TYR A 78 -15.87 21.53 -29.52
CA TYR A 78 -15.97 22.99 -29.65
C TYR A 78 -14.61 23.68 -29.68
N PHE A 79 -13.66 23.25 -28.84
CA PHE A 79 -12.32 23.86 -28.78
C PHE A 79 -11.33 23.28 -29.79
N SER A 80 -11.76 22.51 -30.79
CA SER A 80 -10.87 21.90 -31.80
C SER A 80 -10.00 22.92 -32.55
N GLU A 81 -10.50 24.14 -32.78
CA GLU A 81 -9.77 25.22 -33.44
C GLU A 81 -9.04 26.15 -32.46
N ILE A 82 -9.49 26.22 -31.20
CA ILE A 82 -8.93 27.11 -30.16
C ILE A 82 -7.76 26.44 -29.43
N GLU A 83 -7.88 25.14 -29.13
CA GLU A 83 -6.86 24.39 -28.39
C GLU A 83 -5.49 24.40 -29.09
N PRO A 84 -5.36 24.25 -30.42
CA PRO A 84 -4.07 24.34 -31.10
C PRO A 84 -3.39 25.72 -30.97
N LEU A 85 -4.19 26.79 -30.83
CA LEU A 85 -3.68 28.16 -30.71
C LEU A 85 -3.17 28.45 -29.30
N LEU A 86 -3.78 27.87 -28.26
CA LEU A 86 -3.39 28.05 -26.86
C LEU A 86 -1.98 27.51 -26.59
N GLN A 87 -1.03 28.40 -26.26
CA GLN A 87 0.34 28.05 -25.88
C GLN A 87 0.53 28.09 -24.36
N ASP A 88 1.65 27.54 -23.87
CA ASP A 88 1.97 27.58 -22.43
C ASP A 88 2.18 29.02 -21.93
N THR A 89 2.68 29.92 -22.78
CA THR A 89 2.84 31.36 -22.46
C THR A 89 1.52 32.09 -22.25
N ASP A 90 0.42 31.53 -22.75
CA ASP A 90 -0.91 32.09 -22.59
C ASP A 90 -1.56 31.70 -21.26
N ILE A 91 -0.94 30.77 -20.52
CA ILE A 91 -1.40 30.23 -19.24
C ILE A 91 -0.54 30.82 -18.13
N ILE A 92 -1.03 31.88 -17.49
CA ILE A 92 -0.31 32.60 -16.44
C ILE A 92 -0.87 32.18 -15.07
N ASP A 93 -0.22 31.21 -14.43
CA ASP A 93 -0.53 30.79 -13.06
C ASP A 93 0.32 31.58 -12.06
N GLN A 94 -0.33 32.23 -11.08
CA GLN A 94 0.31 33.02 -10.02
C GLN A 94 -0.04 32.42 -8.63
N PRO A 95 0.54 31.25 -8.28
CA PRO A 95 0.23 30.55 -7.05
C PRO A 95 1.00 31.11 -5.84
N LEU A 96 0.30 31.33 -4.74
CA LEU A 96 0.87 31.28 -3.39
C LEU A 96 0.94 29.82 -2.93
N ILE A 97 2.18 29.31 -2.81
CA ILE A 97 2.43 27.92 -2.43
C ILE A 97 2.52 27.77 -0.91
N SER A 98 1.84 26.77 -0.39
CA SER A 98 1.95 26.27 0.97
C SER A 98 2.21 24.77 0.97
N ASN A 99 2.87 24.26 2.02
CA ASN A 99 3.15 22.84 2.18
C ASN A 99 2.48 22.35 3.46
N GLU A 100 1.72 21.26 3.37
CA GLU A 100 1.02 20.70 4.52
C GLU A 100 1.08 19.17 4.54
N MET A 101 1.06 18.60 5.74
CA MET A 101 0.87 17.17 5.90
C MET A 101 -0.63 16.87 5.93
N ALA A 102 -1.11 16.18 4.90
CA ALA A 102 -2.49 15.73 4.82
C ALA A 102 -2.57 14.22 5.10
N TYR A 103 -3.54 13.78 5.90
CA TYR A 103 -3.85 12.35 6.04
C TYR A 103 -4.74 11.91 4.89
N ILE A 104 -4.23 11.05 4.01
CA ILE A 104 -4.96 10.55 2.84
C ILE A 104 -5.45 9.12 3.09
N ARG A 105 -6.62 8.80 2.54
CA ARG A 105 -7.23 7.47 2.68
C ARG A 105 -6.57 6.47 1.73
N ASN A 106 -6.32 5.28 2.24
CA ASN A 106 -5.91 4.13 1.44
C ASN A 106 -7.14 3.25 1.18
N VAL A 107 -7.50 3.08 -0.09
CA VAL A 107 -8.68 2.31 -0.52
C VAL A 107 -8.32 0.95 -1.12
N SER A 108 -7.04 0.56 -1.10
CA SER A 108 -6.57 -0.73 -1.63
C SER A 108 -6.92 -1.94 -0.78
N GLY A 109 -7.40 -1.74 0.47
CA GLY A 109 -7.71 -2.83 1.38
C GLY A 109 -6.48 -3.49 2.03
N SER A 110 -5.30 -2.84 1.98
CA SER A 110 -4.11 -3.34 2.69
C SER A 110 -4.39 -3.54 4.18
N THR A 111 -3.85 -4.62 4.73
CA THR A 111 -3.93 -4.94 6.16
C THR A 111 -2.62 -4.59 6.87
N ASP A 112 -2.72 -4.14 8.12
CA ASP A 112 -1.60 -3.92 9.01
C ASP A 112 -0.88 -5.25 9.28
N GLN A 113 0.46 -5.23 9.31
CA GLN A 113 1.27 -6.44 9.48
C GLN A 113 1.38 -6.89 10.94
N ASN A 114 1.26 -5.94 11.88
CA ASN A 114 1.56 -6.14 13.30
C ASN A 114 0.33 -6.00 14.20
N SER A 115 -0.82 -5.66 13.63
CA SER A 115 -2.05 -5.37 14.37
C SER A 115 -3.19 -6.31 13.98
N PHE A 116 -4.11 -6.53 14.92
CA PHE A 116 -5.33 -7.32 14.74
C PHE A 116 -6.55 -6.58 15.28
N THR A 117 -7.75 -7.16 15.10
CA THR A 117 -9.00 -6.60 15.65
C THR A 117 -9.80 -7.67 16.39
N GLY A 118 -10.71 -7.23 17.26
CA GLY A 118 -11.53 -8.13 18.06
C GLY A 118 -10.82 -8.69 19.29
N LEU A 119 -11.40 -9.76 19.85
CA LEU A 119 -10.92 -10.42 21.06
C LEU A 119 -9.99 -11.58 20.70
N ILE A 120 -9.01 -11.86 21.57
CA ILE A 120 -8.12 -13.01 21.44
C ILE A 120 -8.87 -14.29 21.85
N LYS A 121 -8.78 -15.33 21.02
CA LYS A 121 -9.34 -16.66 21.29
C LYS A 121 -8.40 -17.44 22.22
N ALA A 122 -8.26 -17.02 23.48
CA ALA A 122 -7.33 -17.62 24.43
C ALA A 122 -7.59 -19.11 24.71
N ASN A 123 -8.83 -19.57 24.50
CA ASN A 123 -9.26 -20.96 24.68
C ASN A 123 -9.31 -21.75 23.37
N ASP A 124 -8.68 -21.27 22.29
CA ASP A 124 -8.65 -22.02 21.02
C ASP A 124 -7.99 -23.40 21.24
N PRO A 125 -8.60 -24.51 20.75
CA PRO A 125 -8.09 -25.86 20.98
C PRO A 125 -6.64 -26.05 20.52
N ALA A 126 -6.13 -25.26 19.57
CA ALA A 126 -4.73 -25.31 19.15
C ALA A 126 -3.75 -25.11 20.33
N PHE A 127 -4.16 -24.40 21.39
CA PHE A 127 -3.33 -24.11 22.58
C PHE A 127 -3.78 -24.84 23.85
N LYS A 128 -4.95 -25.48 23.86
CA LYS A 128 -5.56 -26.11 25.05
C LYS A 128 -5.78 -27.62 24.93
N SER A 129 -5.41 -28.23 23.81
CA SER A 129 -5.53 -29.68 23.60
C SER A 129 -4.38 -30.46 24.22
N ALA A 130 -4.54 -31.78 24.34
CA ALA A 130 -3.50 -32.67 24.89
C ALA A 130 -2.15 -32.57 24.14
N TYR A 131 -2.21 -32.37 22.82
CA TYR A 131 -1.02 -32.22 21.98
C TYR A 131 -0.37 -30.83 22.06
N SER A 132 -1.06 -29.80 22.59
CA SER A 132 -0.63 -28.40 22.46
C SER A 132 0.74 -28.15 23.09
N ALA A 133 1.01 -28.75 24.25
CA ALA A 133 2.31 -28.63 24.92
C ALA A 133 3.45 -29.25 24.09
N GLU A 134 3.19 -30.38 23.42
CA GLU A 134 4.18 -31.07 22.58
C GLU A 134 4.37 -30.41 21.23
N LEU A 135 3.31 -29.84 20.65
CA LEU A 135 3.37 -29.12 19.39
C LEU A 135 4.16 -27.82 19.56
N TRP A 136 3.71 -26.95 20.46
CA TRP A 136 4.30 -25.61 20.61
C TRP A 136 5.63 -25.64 21.37
N GLY A 137 5.91 -26.69 22.14
CA GLY A 137 7.17 -26.85 22.89
C GLY A 137 8.42 -26.76 22.03
N VAL A 138 8.33 -27.10 20.74
CA VAL A 138 9.41 -26.91 19.76
C VAL A 138 9.92 -25.47 19.71
N LEU A 139 9.09 -24.46 20.01
CA LEU A 139 9.50 -23.06 19.99
C LEU A 139 10.34 -22.65 21.21
N TRP A 140 10.30 -23.41 22.31
CA TRP A 140 10.94 -23.05 23.58
C TRP A 140 12.26 -23.74 23.85
N ILE A 141 12.60 -24.79 23.10
CA ILE A 141 13.93 -25.40 23.14
C ILE A 141 14.98 -24.45 22.55
N ASN A 142 16.24 -24.66 22.90
CA ASN A 142 17.36 -23.86 22.42
C ASN A 142 17.86 -24.33 21.04
N LEU A 143 18.85 -23.63 20.47
CA LEU A 143 19.37 -23.95 19.14
C LEU A 143 19.94 -25.37 19.05
N SER A 144 20.76 -25.81 20.01
CA SER A 144 21.32 -27.18 19.96
C SER A 144 20.23 -28.25 20.06
N GLU A 145 19.22 -28.00 20.89
CA GLU A 145 18.09 -28.92 21.07
C GLU A 145 17.21 -29.01 19.82
N VAL A 146 16.94 -27.88 19.13
CA VAL A 146 16.13 -27.92 17.89
C VAL A 146 16.88 -28.60 16.75
N LEU A 147 18.20 -28.42 16.65
CA LEU A 147 19.03 -29.14 15.67
C LEU A 147 18.98 -30.65 15.93
N HIS A 148 19.13 -31.08 17.18
CA HIS A 148 19.02 -32.49 17.55
C HIS A 148 17.60 -33.04 17.30
N PHE A 149 16.57 -32.28 17.64
CA PHE A 149 15.17 -32.65 17.39
C PHE A 149 14.84 -32.85 15.91
N ILE A 150 15.45 -32.07 15.02
CA ILE A 150 15.30 -32.22 13.56
C ILE A 150 15.91 -33.54 13.09
N GLN A 151 17.07 -33.91 13.63
CA GLN A 151 17.83 -35.10 13.22
C GLN A 151 17.28 -36.40 13.81
N ASP A 152 16.72 -36.36 15.02
CA ASP A 152 16.27 -37.55 15.76
C ASP A 152 14.76 -37.50 16.05
N GLU A 153 14.01 -38.44 15.47
CA GLU A 153 12.56 -38.56 15.67
C GLU A 153 12.15 -39.00 17.08
N THR A 154 13.07 -39.55 17.87
CA THR A 154 12.79 -40.04 19.23
C THR A 154 12.78 -38.92 20.27
N VAL A 155 13.34 -37.76 19.93
CA VAL A 155 13.40 -36.59 20.81
C VAL A 155 12.00 -36.06 21.06
N LYS A 156 11.58 -36.10 22.34
CA LYS A 156 10.30 -35.55 22.79
C LYS A 156 10.49 -34.17 23.36
N VAL A 157 9.57 -33.27 23.00
CA VAL A 157 9.54 -31.90 23.50
C VAL A 157 8.19 -31.66 24.15
N LYS A 158 8.18 -30.86 25.22
CA LYS A 158 6.95 -30.46 25.90
C LYS A 158 7.16 -29.10 26.55
N SER A 159 6.31 -28.14 26.22
CA SER A 159 6.32 -26.83 26.86
C SER A 159 5.78 -26.92 28.29
N THR A 160 6.42 -26.19 29.20
CA THR A 160 5.91 -25.90 30.55
C THR A 160 5.19 -24.56 30.62
N GLU A 161 5.18 -23.80 29.54
CA GLU A 161 4.61 -22.46 29.49
C GLU A 161 3.09 -22.46 29.36
N LEU A 162 2.47 -21.36 29.78
CA LEU A 162 1.07 -21.10 29.50
C LEU A 162 0.90 -20.79 28.01
N LEU A 163 0.30 -21.72 27.28
CA LEU A 163 0.08 -21.55 25.85
C LEU A 163 -1.19 -20.76 25.56
N ASP A 164 -1.03 -19.68 24.83
CA ASP A 164 -2.09 -18.86 24.24
C ASP A 164 -1.56 -18.18 22.95
N PRO A 165 -2.45 -17.60 22.12
CA PRO A 165 -2.04 -16.98 20.86
C PRO A 165 -0.98 -15.88 21.01
N ILE A 166 -1.05 -15.03 22.04
CA ILE A 166 -0.10 -13.94 22.24
C ILE A 166 1.25 -14.46 22.67
N THR A 167 1.28 -15.42 23.60
CA THR A 167 2.51 -16.02 24.10
C THR A 167 3.26 -16.73 22.97
N VAL A 168 2.56 -17.53 22.17
CA VAL A 168 3.16 -18.21 21.00
C VAL A 168 3.58 -17.21 19.92
N CYS A 169 2.74 -16.23 19.57
CA CYS A 169 3.07 -15.19 18.59
C CYS A 169 4.35 -14.44 19.00
N SER A 170 4.42 -13.98 20.25
CA SER A 170 5.56 -13.23 20.78
C SER A 170 6.85 -14.04 20.75
N ARG A 171 6.76 -15.36 21.04
CA ARG A 171 7.91 -16.26 20.95
C ARG A 171 8.43 -16.40 19.53
N ILE A 172 7.53 -16.57 18.55
CA ILE A 172 7.92 -16.65 17.13
C ILE A 172 8.48 -15.32 16.64
N GLU A 173 7.94 -14.18 17.07
CA GLU A 173 8.49 -12.86 16.77
C GLU A 173 9.91 -12.70 17.31
N ALA A 174 10.17 -13.13 18.54
CA ALA A 174 11.52 -13.13 19.12
C ALA A 174 12.49 -13.95 18.27
N LEU A 175 12.12 -15.18 17.89
CA LEU A 175 12.92 -16.04 17.00
C LEU A 175 13.11 -15.44 15.60
N SER A 176 12.15 -14.65 15.11
CA SER A 176 12.20 -13.97 13.81
C SER A 176 13.10 -12.73 13.83
N ALA A 177 13.29 -12.11 14.99
CA ALA A 177 14.13 -10.93 15.18
C ALA A 177 15.63 -11.29 15.33
N GLU A 178 15.93 -12.55 15.64
CA GLU A 178 17.30 -13.04 15.72
C GLU A 178 18.03 -12.96 14.38
N LYS A 179 19.35 -12.78 14.45
CA LYS A 179 20.19 -12.72 13.24
C LYS A 179 20.18 -14.07 12.53
N PRO A 180 20.22 -14.08 11.18
CA PRO A 180 20.52 -15.28 10.43
C PRO A 180 21.84 -15.89 10.92
N ILE A 181 21.89 -17.22 10.98
CA ILE A 181 23.05 -17.98 11.41
C ILE A 181 23.77 -18.57 10.20
N ASP A 182 25.07 -18.77 10.34
CA ASP A 182 25.90 -19.39 9.30
C ASP A 182 25.58 -20.88 9.18
N THR A 183 25.69 -21.40 7.96
CA THR A 183 25.35 -22.78 7.63
C THR A 183 26.57 -23.68 7.78
N GLU A 184 26.97 -23.91 9.02
CA GLU A 184 28.14 -24.71 9.40
C GLU A 184 27.73 -25.87 10.31
N ASP A 185 28.53 -26.94 10.30
CA ASP A 185 28.41 -28.09 11.21
C ASP A 185 26.97 -28.64 11.35
N ALA A 186 26.47 -28.73 12.59
CA ALA A 186 25.15 -29.26 12.92
C ALA A 186 23.99 -28.47 12.27
N VAL A 187 24.18 -27.18 11.99
CA VAL A 187 23.17 -26.36 11.29
C VAL A 187 23.01 -26.86 9.86
N LYS A 188 24.12 -27.18 9.19
CA LYS A 188 24.09 -27.68 7.82
C LYS A 188 23.42 -29.05 7.75
N GLU A 189 23.76 -29.97 8.65
CA GLU A 189 23.16 -31.31 8.68
C GLU A 189 21.64 -31.27 8.94
N ALA A 190 21.20 -30.44 9.89
CA ALA A 190 19.77 -30.22 10.14
C ALA A 190 19.08 -29.61 8.91
N LEU A 191 19.75 -28.66 8.23
CA LEU A 191 19.22 -28.04 7.02
C LEU A 191 19.09 -29.05 5.87
N ASP A 192 20.08 -29.91 5.67
CA ASP A 192 20.06 -30.97 4.66
C ASP A 192 18.90 -31.95 4.92
N THR A 193 18.66 -32.28 6.20
CA THR A 193 17.50 -33.09 6.63
C THR A 193 16.17 -32.40 6.29
N LEU A 194 16.06 -31.10 6.59
CA LEU A 194 14.87 -30.32 6.26
C LEU A 194 14.67 -30.18 4.74
N GLN A 195 15.75 -29.99 3.98
CA GLN A 195 15.68 -29.86 2.51
C GLN A 195 15.28 -31.19 1.86
N ALA A 196 15.73 -32.32 2.39
CA ALA A 196 15.30 -33.64 1.93
C ALA A 196 13.80 -33.87 2.19
N LYS A 197 13.28 -33.39 3.32
CA LYS A 197 11.85 -33.51 3.67
C LYS A 197 10.96 -32.50 2.95
N PHE A 198 11.44 -31.27 2.79
CA PHE A 198 10.70 -30.13 2.26
C PHE A 198 11.46 -29.53 1.07
N SER A 199 11.57 -30.31 -0.01
CA SER A 199 12.35 -29.95 -1.20
C SER A 199 11.85 -28.68 -1.91
N ASP A 200 10.61 -28.26 -1.66
CA ASP A 200 9.97 -27.07 -2.20
C ASP A 200 10.41 -25.76 -1.51
N VAL A 201 11.13 -25.84 -0.39
CA VAL A 201 11.48 -24.67 0.42
C VAL A 201 12.91 -24.24 0.14
N ASN A 202 13.09 -22.92 -0.06
CA ASN A 202 14.42 -22.30 -0.04
C ASN A 202 14.66 -21.63 1.32
N TYR A 203 15.55 -22.20 2.11
CA TYR A 203 15.87 -21.73 3.46
C TYR A 203 16.91 -20.60 3.50
N LEU A 204 17.70 -20.43 2.44
CA LEU A 204 18.85 -19.54 2.47
C LEU A 204 18.49 -18.11 2.11
N THR A 205 19.20 -17.16 2.73
CA THR A 205 19.20 -15.75 2.36
C THR A 205 20.19 -15.50 1.20
N ALA A 206 20.17 -14.28 0.64
CA ALA A 206 21.14 -13.88 -0.39
C ALA A 206 22.60 -13.97 0.07
N LYS A 207 22.85 -13.97 1.39
CA LYS A 207 24.18 -14.13 2.00
C LYS A 207 24.54 -15.58 2.35
N GLN A 208 23.77 -16.57 1.87
CA GLN A 208 23.95 -17.99 2.20
C GLN A 208 23.79 -18.33 3.70
N GLN A 209 23.11 -17.47 4.46
CA GLN A 209 22.79 -17.69 5.87
C GLN A 209 21.35 -18.19 6.02
N VAL A 210 21.05 -18.93 7.09
CA VAL A 210 19.71 -19.43 7.40
C VAL A 210 19.05 -18.56 8.48
N PRO A 211 17.83 -18.02 8.25
CA PRO A 211 17.08 -17.33 9.30
C PRO A 211 16.72 -18.31 10.43
N LEU A 212 17.01 -17.95 11.69
CA LEU A 212 16.79 -18.84 12.83
C LEU A 212 15.36 -19.38 12.89
N VAL A 213 14.36 -18.51 12.73
CA VAL A 213 12.94 -18.89 12.73
C VAL A 213 12.58 -19.98 11.71
N SER A 214 13.33 -20.09 10.60
CA SER A 214 13.05 -21.10 9.58
C SER A 214 13.32 -22.53 10.07
N LEU A 215 14.31 -22.72 10.95
CA LEU A 215 14.58 -24.01 11.59
C LEU A 215 13.42 -24.40 12.53
N TYR A 216 13.00 -23.48 13.40
CA TYR A 216 11.91 -23.70 14.34
C TYR A 216 10.57 -23.94 13.65
N THR A 217 10.26 -23.13 12.63
CA THR A 217 8.99 -23.28 11.91
C THR A 217 8.96 -24.57 11.10
N SER A 218 10.05 -24.99 10.47
CA SER A 218 10.12 -26.32 9.86
C SER A 218 10.07 -27.47 10.87
N ALA A 219 10.72 -27.32 12.03
CA ALA A 219 10.63 -28.30 13.11
C ALA A 219 9.17 -28.44 13.62
N LEU A 220 8.38 -27.36 13.65
CA LEU A 220 6.94 -27.47 13.93
C LEU A 220 6.21 -28.32 12.88
N TYR A 221 6.54 -28.20 11.60
CA TYR A 221 5.95 -29.02 10.55
C TYR A 221 6.36 -30.50 10.67
N LEU A 222 7.60 -30.80 11.06
CA LEU A 222 8.00 -32.17 11.43
C LEU A 222 7.19 -32.68 12.62
N GLN A 223 7.00 -31.84 13.64
CA GLN A 223 6.25 -32.20 14.84
C GLN A 223 4.77 -32.46 14.55
N ILE A 224 4.17 -31.74 13.60
CA ILE A 224 2.82 -32.02 13.11
C ILE A 224 2.72 -33.43 12.53
N GLU A 225 3.68 -33.84 11.70
CA GLU A 225 3.71 -35.19 11.13
C GLU A 225 3.93 -36.28 12.21
N ARG A 226 4.75 -35.98 13.22
CA ARG A 226 4.98 -36.90 14.35
C ARG A 226 3.72 -37.06 15.21
N LEU A 227 3.07 -35.95 15.57
CA LEU A 227 1.90 -35.93 16.45
C LEU A 227 0.62 -36.42 15.75
N SER A 228 0.49 -36.25 14.43
CA SER A 228 -0.68 -36.71 13.67
C SER A 228 -0.86 -38.23 13.69
N LYS A 229 0.20 -39.00 14.03
CA LYS A 229 0.15 -40.45 14.23
C LYS A 229 -0.62 -40.85 15.49
N VAL A 230 -0.78 -39.94 16.46
CA VAL A 230 -1.34 -40.23 17.80
C VAL A 230 -2.55 -39.36 18.12
N TYR A 231 -2.59 -38.13 17.60
CA TYR A 231 -3.61 -37.14 17.89
C TYR A 231 -4.31 -36.64 16.63
N ASP A 232 -5.58 -36.26 16.78
CA ASP A 232 -6.26 -35.45 15.77
C ASP A 232 -5.85 -33.97 15.89
N LEU A 233 -5.16 -33.48 14.87
CA LEU A 233 -4.67 -32.09 14.79
C LEU A 233 -5.60 -31.17 13.97
N SER A 234 -6.78 -31.65 13.54
CA SER A 234 -7.72 -30.90 12.69
C SER A 234 -8.09 -29.51 13.23
N ASN A 235 -8.10 -29.34 14.56
CA ASN A 235 -8.41 -28.07 15.20
C ASN A 235 -7.25 -27.03 15.15
N ALA A 236 -6.01 -27.49 15.03
CA ALA A 236 -4.83 -26.61 14.90
C ALA A 236 -4.48 -26.30 13.44
N LEU A 237 -4.81 -27.21 12.51
CA LEU A 237 -4.42 -27.11 11.11
C LEU A 237 -5.49 -26.42 10.26
N THR A 238 -5.07 -25.80 9.17
CA THR A 238 -5.94 -25.33 8.09
C THR A 238 -6.48 -26.51 7.29
N LYS A 239 -7.47 -26.27 6.42
CA LYS A 239 -7.99 -27.28 5.48
C LYS A 239 -6.91 -27.90 4.58
N SER A 240 -5.80 -27.18 4.35
CA SER A 240 -4.67 -27.67 3.56
C SER A 240 -3.59 -28.36 4.42
N GLY A 241 -3.85 -28.61 5.71
CA GLY A 241 -2.91 -29.28 6.62
C GLY A 241 -1.77 -28.40 7.16
N GLY A 242 -1.81 -27.08 6.93
CA GLY A 242 -0.77 -26.15 7.40
C GLY A 242 -1.17 -25.40 8.67
N LEU A 243 -0.23 -24.65 9.25
CA LEU A 243 -0.51 -23.73 10.35
C LEU A 243 -0.86 -22.33 9.83
N SER A 244 -1.94 -21.73 10.32
CA SER A 244 -2.31 -20.36 9.94
C SER A 244 -1.21 -19.36 10.31
N GLY A 245 -0.70 -18.63 9.32
CA GLY A 245 0.35 -17.61 9.50
C GLY A 245 1.75 -18.16 9.80
N ILE A 246 1.96 -19.48 9.77
CA ILE A 246 3.29 -20.09 9.92
C ILE A 246 3.56 -20.97 8.71
N SER A 247 4.54 -20.57 7.91
CA SER A 247 5.09 -21.38 6.80
C SER A 247 6.31 -22.15 7.28
N LYS A 248 6.77 -23.15 6.50
CA LYS A 248 8.03 -23.87 6.77
C LYS A 248 9.26 -22.93 6.81
N ARG A 249 9.19 -21.74 6.18
CA ARG A 249 10.30 -20.78 6.11
C ARG A 249 10.22 -19.67 7.18
N GLY A 250 9.05 -19.43 7.75
CA GLY A 250 8.86 -18.28 8.63
C GLY A 250 7.41 -17.96 8.92
N PHE A 251 7.18 -16.74 9.40
CA PHE A 251 5.97 -16.35 10.12
C PHE A 251 5.35 -15.05 9.58
N THR A 252 4.02 -14.99 9.57
CA THR A 252 3.24 -13.79 9.22
C THR A 252 2.24 -13.49 10.34
N LYS A 253 2.59 -12.53 11.20
CA LYS A 253 1.81 -12.16 12.39
C LYS A 253 0.34 -11.87 12.12
N LYS A 254 0.04 -11.04 11.14
CA LYS A 254 -1.36 -10.71 10.79
C LYS A 254 -2.20 -11.94 10.44
N ASP A 255 -1.61 -12.96 9.81
CA ASP A 255 -2.32 -14.15 9.37
C ASP A 255 -2.50 -15.15 10.53
N PHE A 256 -1.50 -15.23 11.41
CA PHE A 256 -1.59 -15.99 12.65
C PHE A 256 -2.65 -15.39 13.58
N MET A 257 -2.57 -14.08 13.83
CA MET A 257 -3.50 -13.41 14.73
C MET A 257 -4.93 -13.44 14.20
N ASP A 258 -5.17 -13.24 12.90
CA ASP A 258 -6.51 -13.33 12.29
C ASP A 258 -7.21 -14.67 12.56
N ARG A 259 -6.47 -15.79 12.53
CA ARG A 259 -7.01 -17.11 12.89
C ARG A 259 -7.46 -17.16 14.36
N TYR A 260 -6.68 -16.55 15.25
CA TYR A 260 -6.84 -16.62 16.70
C TYR A 260 -7.46 -15.38 17.32
N THR A 261 -8.06 -14.51 16.51
CA THR A 261 -8.88 -13.37 16.96
C THR A 261 -10.30 -13.48 16.42
N THR A 262 -11.25 -12.82 17.06
CA THR A 262 -12.66 -12.82 16.62
C THR A 262 -12.96 -11.82 15.51
N GLY A 263 -12.13 -10.77 15.38
CA GLY A 263 -12.24 -9.79 14.31
C GLY A 263 -11.38 -10.15 13.11
N SER A 264 -11.64 -9.48 11.98
CA SER A 264 -10.83 -9.61 10.77
C SER A 264 -9.47 -8.90 10.92
N LYS A 265 -8.56 -9.18 9.99
CA LYS A 265 -7.32 -8.39 9.81
C LYS A 265 -7.58 -6.89 9.86
N LYS A 266 -6.70 -6.17 10.57
CA LYS A 266 -6.84 -4.72 10.71
C LYS A 266 -6.52 -4.02 9.40
N LEU A 267 -7.49 -3.28 8.85
CA LEU A 267 -7.28 -2.49 7.64
C LEU A 267 -6.43 -1.24 7.92
N ILE A 268 -5.56 -0.91 6.97
CA ILE A 268 -4.84 0.37 6.93
C ILE A 268 -5.74 1.39 6.24
N TRP A 269 -6.38 2.25 7.03
CA TRP A 269 -7.33 3.24 6.52
C TRP A 269 -6.70 4.37 5.71
N GLY A 270 -5.39 4.56 5.83
CA GLY A 270 -4.67 5.67 5.23
C GLY A 270 -3.32 5.90 5.87
N ASN A 271 -2.70 7.01 5.46
CA ASN A 271 -1.41 7.45 5.97
C ASN A 271 -1.24 8.95 5.75
N PRO A 272 -0.36 9.62 6.51
CA PRO A 272 0.10 10.95 6.12
C PRO A 272 0.77 10.89 4.74
N TYR A 273 0.48 11.87 3.88
CA TYR A 273 1.18 12.07 2.62
C TYR A 273 2.53 12.72 2.90
N LEU A 274 3.54 11.87 3.09
CA LEU A 274 4.86 12.22 3.59
C LEU A 274 5.90 11.31 2.95
N LEU A 275 6.90 11.92 2.32
CA LEU A 275 8.09 11.24 1.81
C LEU A 275 9.31 11.79 2.56
N LYS A 276 10.05 10.89 3.21
CA LYS A 276 11.32 11.18 3.87
C LYS A 276 12.44 10.45 3.16
N GLU A 277 13.44 11.19 2.69
CA GLU A 277 14.57 10.65 1.93
C GLU A 277 15.88 11.20 2.46
N LYS A 278 16.95 10.41 2.39
CA LYS A 278 18.31 10.88 2.70
C LYS A 278 19.04 11.20 1.41
N LYS A 279 19.34 12.48 1.18
CA LYS A 279 20.07 12.94 -0.01
C LYS A 279 21.50 13.32 0.37
N LYS A 280 22.47 12.88 -0.44
CA LYS A 280 23.89 13.18 -0.24
C LYS A 280 24.10 14.71 -0.31
N GLY A 281 24.63 15.30 0.75
CA GLY A 281 24.87 16.75 0.86
C GLY A 281 23.73 17.56 1.49
N GLU A 282 22.49 17.07 1.45
CA GLU A 282 21.31 17.77 2.00
C GLU A 282 20.79 17.16 3.32
N GLY A 283 21.18 15.91 3.63
CA GLY A 283 20.70 15.22 4.82
C GLY A 283 19.30 14.61 4.63
N GLU A 284 18.46 14.66 5.67
CA GLU A 284 17.06 14.21 5.59
C GLU A 284 16.19 15.28 4.94
N VAL A 285 15.64 14.97 3.77
CA VAL A 285 14.70 15.82 3.05
C VAL A 285 13.29 15.29 3.25
N VAL A 286 12.39 16.19 3.63
CA VAL A 286 10.99 15.90 3.89
C VAL A 286 10.11 16.56 2.83
N SER A 287 9.35 15.75 2.10
CA SER A 287 8.39 16.20 1.09
C SER A 287 6.97 15.87 1.53
N VAL A 288 6.08 16.87 1.49
CA VAL A 288 4.67 16.77 1.88
C VAL A 288 3.75 17.27 0.76
N LEU A 289 2.44 17.32 1.00
CA LEU A 289 1.48 17.83 0.03
C LEU A 289 1.72 19.31 -0.24
N THR A 290 1.74 19.70 -1.50
CA THR A 290 1.77 21.09 -1.93
C THR A 290 0.34 21.56 -2.19
N LYS A 291 -0.02 22.70 -1.58
CA LYS A 291 -1.30 23.37 -1.76
C LYS A 291 -1.05 24.76 -2.34
N ALA A 292 -1.89 25.17 -3.29
CA ALA A 292 -1.80 26.47 -3.94
C ALA A 292 -3.12 27.24 -3.81
N SER A 293 -3.02 28.53 -3.55
CA SER A 293 -4.10 29.52 -3.72
C SER A 293 -3.56 30.64 -4.59
N GLY A 294 -4.37 31.27 -5.44
CA GLY A 294 -3.88 32.33 -6.30
C GLY A 294 -4.80 32.62 -7.46
N LYS A 295 -4.19 33.12 -8.53
CA LYS A 295 -4.89 33.55 -9.74
C LYS A 295 -4.32 32.85 -10.97
N LEU A 296 -5.20 32.36 -11.82
CA LEU A 296 -4.90 31.79 -13.12
C LEU A 296 -5.49 32.73 -14.19
N THR A 297 -4.64 33.22 -15.08
CA THR A 297 -5.07 34.03 -16.23
C THR A 297 -4.84 33.24 -17.50
N ILE A 298 -5.90 33.07 -18.30
CA ILE A 298 -5.87 32.34 -19.57
C ILE A 298 -6.10 33.34 -20.69
N ASN A 299 -5.14 33.46 -21.61
CA ASN A 299 -5.22 34.35 -22.76
C ASN A 299 -5.54 33.55 -24.03
N LEU A 300 -6.74 33.73 -24.58
CA LEU A 300 -7.15 33.09 -25.83
C LEU A 300 -6.93 34.07 -26.99
N ASN A 301 -6.01 33.71 -27.89
CA ASN A 301 -5.77 34.43 -29.14
C ASN A 301 -6.82 34.06 -30.19
N ILE A 302 -8.04 34.55 -30.00
CA ILE A 302 -9.21 34.29 -30.84
C ILE A 302 -9.83 35.60 -31.32
N SER A 303 -10.60 35.53 -32.41
CA SER A 303 -11.34 36.68 -32.95
C SER A 303 -12.37 37.21 -31.96
N LYS A 304 -12.83 38.45 -32.18
CA LYS A 304 -13.86 39.08 -31.34
C LYS A 304 -15.18 38.32 -31.42
N GLU A 305 -15.50 37.76 -32.58
CA GLU A 305 -16.69 36.95 -32.83
C GLU A 305 -16.62 35.64 -32.04
N GLN A 306 -15.49 34.93 -32.09
CA GLN A 306 -15.27 33.71 -31.30
C GLN A 306 -15.27 33.99 -29.79
N ALA A 307 -14.73 35.14 -29.36
CA ALA A 307 -14.75 35.54 -27.96
C ALA A 307 -16.18 35.73 -27.43
N ARG A 308 -17.04 36.41 -28.21
CA ARG A 308 -18.45 36.62 -27.87
C ARG A 308 -19.24 35.31 -27.85
N ASP A 309 -19.01 34.41 -28.82
CA ASP A 309 -19.66 33.08 -28.82
C ASP A 309 -19.25 32.26 -27.60
N LEU A 310 -17.97 32.29 -27.21
CA LEU A 310 -17.50 31.60 -26.00
C LEU A 310 -18.10 32.20 -24.73
N GLU A 311 -18.13 33.53 -24.60
CA GLU A 311 -18.74 34.23 -23.47
C GLU A 311 -20.22 33.86 -23.31
N GLU A 312 -20.99 33.93 -24.40
CA GLU A 312 -22.42 33.55 -24.41
C GLU A 312 -22.62 32.08 -23.98
N LYS A 313 -21.76 31.15 -24.41
CA LYS A 313 -21.83 29.74 -23.97
C LYS A 313 -21.54 29.58 -22.48
N ILE A 314 -20.59 30.35 -21.93
CA ILE A 314 -20.27 30.31 -20.50
C ILE A 314 -21.46 30.83 -19.69
N GLU A 315 -22.04 31.97 -20.08
CA GLU A 315 -23.22 32.54 -19.43
C GLU A 315 -24.42 31.59 -19.48
N ASN A 316 -24.70 31.02 -20.65
CA ASN A 316 -25.80 30.06 -20.84
C ASN A 316 -25.60 28.77 -20.03
N ALA A 317 -24.36 28.32 -19.83
CA ALA A 317 -24.06 27.14 -19.03
C ALA A 317 -24.18 27.40 -17.52
N GLY A 318 -24.05 28.65 -17.06
CA GLY A 318 -24.32 29.04 -15.67
C GLY A 318 -23.39 28.38 -14.63
N VAL A 319 -22.14 28.10 -15.00
CA VAL A 319 -21.17 27.40 -14.13
C VAL A 319 -20.52 28.39 -13.17
N SER A 320 -20.87 28.33 -11.89
CA SER A 320 -20.45 29.34 -10.90
C SER A 320 -19.17 29.01 -10.12
N SER A 321 -19.03 27.77 -9.65
CA SER A 321 -17.86 27.33 -8.87
C SER A 321 -17.43 25.92 -9.23
N PHE A 322 -16.11 25.68 -9.17
CA PHE A 322 -15.49 24.42 -9.52
C PHE A 322 -14.18 24.23 -8.75
N TYR A 323 -13.48 23.11 -8.95
CA TYR A 323 -12.14 22.90 -8.42
C TYR A 323 -11.10 23.13 -9.51
N LEU A 324 -9.95 23.72 -9.16
CA LEU A 324 -8.78 23.77 -10.03
C LEU A 324 -7.93 22.52 -9.81
N GLY A 325 -7.84 21.62 -10.80
CA GLY A 325 -7.06 20.39 -10.69
C GLY A 325 -7.64 19.36 -9.70
N LYS A 326 -7.36 19.50 -8.40
CA LYS A 326 -7.85 18.58 -7.34
C LYS A 326 -8.17 19.32 -6.06
N LYS A 327 -9.41 19.14 -5.57
CA LYS A 327 -9.94 19.80 -4.34
C LYS A 327 -9.74 21.33 -4.41
N GLY A 328 -10.14 22.03 -3.36
CA GLY A 328 -10.14 23.49 -3.35
C GLY A 328 -11.38 24.09 -4.00
N LEU A 329 -11.39 25.41 -4.09
CA LEU A 329 -12.46 26.22 -4.67
C LEU A 329 -11.85 27.11 -5.75
N ALA A 330 -12.51 27.23 -6.88
CA ALA A 330 -12.15 28.13 -7.97
C ALA A 330 -13.42 28.71 -8.59
N TYR A 331 -13.31 29.95 -9.06
CA TYR A 331 -14.38 30.69 -9.72
C TYR A 331 -13.80 31.68 -10.72
N VAL A 332 -14.59 32.00 -11.75
CA VAL A 332 -14.25 33.04 -12.72
C VAL A 332 -14.52 34.40 -12.09
N THR A 333 -13.54 35.29 -12.12
CA THR A 333 -13.68 36.66 -11.60
C THR A 333 -13.87 37.70 -12.67
N ASP A 334 -13.32 37.47 -13.86
CA ASP A 334 -13.38 38.43 -14.96
C ASP A 334 -13.24 37.71 -16.31
N ILE A 335 -13.96 38.22 -17.31
CA ILE A 335 -13.89 37.81 -18.72
C ILE A 335 -13.82 39.09 -19.55
N ARG A 336 -12.80 39.25 -20.40
CA ARG A 336 -12.60 40.48 -21.20
C ARG A 336 -11.88 40.30 -22.53
#